data_AF-A0A351FTF5-F1
#
_entry.id   AF-A0A351FTF5-F1
#
_cell.length_a   1.000
_cell.length_b   1.000
_cell.length_c   1.000
_cell.angle_alpha   90.00
_cell.angle_beta   90.00
_cell.angle_gamma   90.00
#
_symmetry.space_group_name_H-M   'P 1'
#
loop_
_entity.id
_entity.type
_entity.pdbx_description
1 polymer ?
#
loop_
_entity_poly.entity_id
_entity_poly.type
_entity_poly.pdbx_seq_one_letter_code
_entity_poly.pdbx_strand_id
1 'polypeptide(L)'
;MVRQGPRQDLTRRQRTFRNTPPHRSQYFKIERPMDQVESLANELHVWLQTTFPLAKERGIGIRDSLLDSGIIDSLGTLEVVNYLEQDLGVTVSDEEMVADTFESVHAIAQFVVSKRSQTVNSGDDN
;
A
#
# COMPACT_ATOMS: atom_id res chain seq x y z
N MET A 1 -29.34 58.65 38.71
CA MET A 1 -29.73 58.56 37.29
C MET A 1 -28.96 57.42 36.62
N VAL A 2 -29.74 56.45 36.12
CA VAL A 2 -29.53 55.38 35.13
C VAL A 2 -28.13 55.13 34.50
N ARG A 3 -27.74 53.85 34.61
CA ARG A 3 -26.80 53.11 33.74
C ARG A 3 -27.33 53.07 32.29
N GLN A 4 -26.45 53.11 31.28
CA GLN A 4 -26.55 52.32 30.05
C GLN A 4 -25.32 52.50 29.14
N GLY A 5 -24.80 51.39 28.65
CA GLY A 5 -23.54 51.27 27.90
C GLY A 5 -23.61 51.65 26.42
N PRO A 6 -22.49 51.46 25.69
CA PRO A 6 -22.34 51.91 24.32
C PRO A 6 -23.16 51.07 23.33
N ARG A 7 -23.92 51.77 22.49
CA ARG A 7 -24.69 51.24 21.37
C ARG A 7 -23.75 50.72 20.27
N GLN A 8 -24.04 49.51 19.80
CA GLN A 8 -23.42 48.90 18.63
C GLN A 8 -24.11 49.35 17.33
N ASP A 9 -23.33 49.26 16.25
CA ASP A 9 -23.69 48.87 14.88
C ASP A 9 -23.53 49.92 13.77
N LEU A 10 -23.22 49.37 12.58
CA LEU A 10 -23.06 49.95 11.25
C LEU A 10 -21.62 50.28 10.83
N THR A 11 -20.91 49.29 10.28
CA THR A 11 -20.85 49.10 8.80
C THR A 11 -19.79 48.09 8.35
N ARG A 12 -20.29 47.03 7.71
CA ARG A 12 -19.75 46.30 6.55
C ARG A 12 -18.47 46.87 5.91
N ARG A 13 -17.42 46.03 5.78
CA ARG A 13 -16.69 45.73 4.52
C ARG A 13 -15.54 44.72 4.72
N GLN A 14 -15.74 43.57 4.08
CA GLN A 14 -14.78 42.57 3.58
C GLN A 14 -13.32 43.07 3.44
N ARG A 15 -12.36 42.31 4.00
CA ARG A 15 -11.01 42.18 3.39
C ARG A 15 -10.29 40.90 3.85
N THR A 16 -10.58 39.83 3.12
CA THR A 16 -9.64 38.82 2.61
C THR A 16 -8.51 38.36 3.55
N PHE A 17 -8.73 37.22 4.20
CA PHE A 17 -7.64 36.35 4.65
C PHE A 17 -6.90 35.81 3.42
N ARG A 18 -5.69 36.32 3.19
CA ARG A 18 -4.76 35.76 2.21
C ARG A 18 -4.03 34.60 2.86
N ASN A 19 -4.71 33.45 2.96
CA ASN A 19 -4.05 32.19 3.22
C ASN A 19 -4.19 31.34 1.96
N THR A 20 -3.16 31.39 1.12
CA THR A 20 -3.02 30.50 -0.03
C THR A 20 -2.26 29.26 0.43
N PRO A 21 -2.92 28.11 0.67
CA PRO A 21 -2.17 26.85 0.68
C PRO A 21 -1.68 26.58 -0.76
N PRO A 22 -0.42 26.17 -0.98
CA PRO A 22 -0.01 25.72 -2.29
C PRO A 22 -0.80 24.46 -2.64
N HIS A 23 -1.70 24.62 -3.60
CA HIS A 23 -2.40 23.55 -4.27
C HIS A 23 -1.39 22.74 -5.09
N ARG A 24 -1.00 21.56 -4.60
CA ARG A 24 -0.78 20.43 -5.49
C ARG A 24 -1.98 19.52 -5.34
N SER A 25 -2.99 19.80 -6.16
CA SER A 25 -3.97 18.80 -6.58
C SER A 25 -3.23 17.51 -6.86
N GLN A 26 -3.45 16.49 -6.03
CA GLN A 26 -3.84 15.19 -6.51
C GLN A 26 -4.94 14.69 -5.58
N TYR A 27 -6.10 14.47 -6.18
CA TYR A 27 -7.09 13.48 -5.75
C TYR A 27 -6.42 12.36 -4.95
N PHE A 28 -7.01 11.84 -3.87
CA PHE A 28 -8.05 10.85 -4.07
C PHE A 28 -8.69 10.51 -2.73
N LYS A 29 -10.03 10.51 -2.69
CA LYS A 29 -10.80 9.82 -1.68
C LYS A 29 -10.56 8.32 -1.85
N ILE A 30 -9.82 7.70 -0.94
CA ILE A 30 -9.78 6.24 -0.77
C ILE A 30 -10.21 5.92 0.65
N GLU A 31 -11.51 6.05 0.90
CA GLU A 31 -12.20 5.08 1.74
C GLU A 31 -12.51 3.87 0.84
N ARG A 32 -11.47 3.23 0.29
CA ARG A 32 -11.62 1.88 -0.26
C ARG A 32 -11.50 0.94 0.94
N PRO A 33 -12.36 -0.08 1.08
CA PRO A 33 -12.05 -1.16 2.00
C PRO A 33 -10.66 -1.64 1.58
N MET A 34 -9.67 -1.54 2.47
CA MET A 34 -8.28 -1.89 2.18
C MET A 34 -8.26 -3.25 1.50
N ASP A 35 -7.99 -3.27 0.20
CA ASP A 35 -7.78 -4.50 -0.56
C ASP A 35 -6.68 -5.26 0.19
N GLN A 36 -6.97 -6.48 0.66
CA GLN A 36 -5.98 -7.30 1.38
C GLN A 36 -4.69 -7.43 0.56
N VAL A 37 -4.82 -7.43 -0.76
CA VAL A 37 -3.73 -7.40 -1.72
C VAL A 37 -2.86 -6.17 -1.57
N GLU A 38 -3.46 -4.98 -1.45
CA GLU A 38 -2.71 -3.72 -1.41
C GLU A 38 -1.95 -3.57 -0.09
N SER A 39 -2.58 -3.96 1.03
CA SER A 39 -1.91 -4.00 2.34
C SER A 39 -0.73 -4.99 2.34
N LEU A 40 -0.95 -6.20 1.82
CA LEU A 40 0.09 -7.21 1.73
C LEU A 40 1.21 -6.80 0.77
N ALA A 41 0.86 -6.18 -0.36
CA ALA A 41 1.84 -5.66 -1.29
C ALA A 41 2.70 -4.55 -0.65
N ASN A 42 2.10 -3.68 0.15
CA ASN A 42 2.84 -2.65 0.85
C ASN A 42 3.78 -3.24 1.93
N GLU A 43 3.32 -4.26 2.66
CA GLU A 43 4.14 -4.98 3.64
C GLU A 43 5.33 -5.68 2.97
N LEU A 44 5.07 -6.46 1.91
CA LEU A 44 6.12 -7.09 1.10
C LEU A 44 7.09 -6.06 0.53
N HIS A 45 6.62 -4.90 0.11
CA HIS A 45 7.47 -3.85 -0.42
C HIS A 45 8.42 -3.27 0.64
N VAL A 46 7.92 -3.04 1.86
CA VAL A 46 8.75 -2.58 2.99
C VAL A 46 9.77 -3.65 3.40
N TRP A 47 9.34 -4.91 3.44
CA TRP A 47 10.22 -6.04 3.71
C TRP A 47 11.31 -6.15 2.63
N LEU A 48 10.94 -6.05 1.35
CA LEU A 48 11.87 -6.12 0.23
C LEU A 48 12.92 -5.01 0.29
N GLN A 49 12.55 -3.79 0.68
CA GLN A 49 13.52 -2.70 0.91
C GLN A 49 14.47 -2.94 2.09
N THR A 50 14.06 -3.79 3.03
CA THR A 50 14.85 -4.15 4.21
C THR A 50 15.80 -5.31 3.88
N THR A 51 15.32 -6.30 3.14
CA THR A 51 16.10 -7.47 2.70
C THR A 51 17.06 -7.13 1.55
N PHE A 52 16.61 -6.31 0.59
CA PHE A 52 17.37 -5.96 -0.62
C PHE A 52 17.69 -4.45 -0.65
N PRO A 53 18.95 -4.04 -0.42
CA PRO A 53 19.33 -2.64 -0.48
C PRO A 53 19.13 -2.00 -1.86
N LEU A 54 19.18 -2.80 -2.94
CA LEU A 54 18.90 -2.33 -4.30
C LEU A 54 17.46 -1.86 -4.48
N ALA A 55 16.48 -2.51 -3.82
CA ALA A 55 15.07 -2.12 -3.90
C ALA A 55 14.87 -0.70 -3.36
N LYS A 56 15.54 -0.41 -2.24
CA LYS A 56 15.54 0.90 -1.61
C LYS A 56 16.27 1.96 -2.45
N GLU A 57 17.40 1.61 -3.06
CA GLU A 57 18.17 2.53 -3.90
C GLU A 57 17.40 2.92 -5.17
N ARG A 58 16.71 1.95 -5.79
CA ARG A 58 15.94 2.17 -7.02
C ARG A 58 14.58 2.81 -6.77
N GLY A 59 14.00 2.63 -5.58
CA GLY A 59 12.68 3.16 -5.25
C GLY A 59 11.57 2.56 -6.11
N ILE A 60 11.66 1.26 -6.40
CA ILE A 60 10.65 0.52 -7.15
C ILE A 60 9.27 0.64 -6.49
N GLY A 61 8.21 0.69 -7.30
CA GLY A 61 6.84 0.62 -6.80
C GLY A 61 6.38 -0.82 -6.54
N ILE A 62 5.24 -0.96 -5.85
CA ILE A 62 4.55 -2.25 -5.68
C ILE A 62 4.15 -2.92 -7.01
N ARG A 63 4.06 -2.14 -8.09
CA ARG A 63 3.68 -2.59 -9.44
C ARG A 63 4.85 -2.56 -10.43
N ASP A 64 6.06 -2.30 -9.93
CA ASP A 64 7.27 -2.35 -10.74
C ASP A 64 7.80 -3.77 -10.81
N SER A 65 8.37 -4.09 -11.96
CA SER A 65 8.92 -5.41 -12.22
C SER A 65 10.22 -5.61 -11.43
N LEU A 66 10.20 -6.47 -10.41
CA LEU A 66 11.32 -6.85 -9.55
C LEU A 66 12.43 -7.56 -10.34
N LEU A 67 12.04 -8.45 -11.25
CA LEU A 67 12.95 -9.23 -12.09
C LEU A 67 13.62 -8.36 -13.17
N ASP A 68 12.82 -7.57 -13.90
CA ASP A 68 13.33 -6.66 -14.95
C ASP A 68 14.20 -5.55 -14.36
N SER A 69 13.81 -5.02 -13.19
CA SER A 69 14.61 -4.04 -12.45
C SER A 69 15.91 -4.63 -11.88
N GLY A 70 16.10 -5.95 -11.92
CA GLY A 70 17.23 -6.64 -11.33
C GLY A 70 17.31 -6.50 -9.80
N ILE A 71 16.17 -6.26 -9.15
CA ILE A 71 16.09 -6.15 -7.69
C ILE A 71 16.24 -7.52 -7.05
N ILE A 72 15.57 -8.52 -7.63
CA ILE A 72 15.64 -9.91 -7.22
C ILE A 72 16.38 -10.73 -8.29
N ASP A 73 17.26 -11.60 -7.84
CA ASP A 73 17.92 -12.60 -8.68
C ASP A 73 17.25 -13.97 -8.48
N SER A 74 17.77 -14.99 -9.14
CA SER A 74 17.39 -16.40 -8.96
C SER A 74 17.42 -16.84 -7.49
N LEU A 75 18.41 -16.36 -6.72
CA LEU A 75 18.50 -16.61 -5.27
C LEU A 75 17.52 -15.75 -4.46
N GLY A 76 17.29 -14.49 -4.86
CA GLY A 76 16.38 -13.58 -4.16
C GLY A 76 14.93 -14.04 -4.23
N THR A 77 14.55 -14.72 -5.30
CA THR A 77 13.20 -15.30 -5.45
C THR A 77 12.94 -16.37 -4.37
N LEU A 78 13.94 -17.17 -3.99
CA LEU A 78 13.82 -18.16 -2.91
C LEU A 78 13.62 -17.49 -1.55
N GLU A 79 14.30 -16.37 -1.28
CA GLU A 79 14.10 -15.60 -0.04
C GLU A 79 12.67 -15.06 0.05
N VAL A 80 12.13 -14.57 -1.06
CA VAL A 80 10.74 -14.11 -1.14
C VAL A 80 9.80 -15.29 -0.88
N VAL A 81 9.97 -16.43 -1.57
CA VAL A 81 9.16 -17.65 -1.34
C VAL A 81 9.20 -18.06 0.12
N ASN A 82 10.39 -18.13 0.71
CA ASN A 82 10.56 -18.51 2.10
C ASN A 82 9.86 -17.54 3.06
N TYR A 83 9.90 -16.23 2.78
CA TYR A 83 9.12 -15.25 3.55
C TYR A 83 7.60 -15.48 3.41
N LEU A 84 7.10 -15.74 2.20
CA LEU A 84 5.68 -16.05 1.98
C LEU A 84 5.26 -17.33 2.72
N GLU A 85 6.09 -18.37 2.71
CA GLU A 85 5.83 -19.63 3.41
C GLU A 85 5.88 -19.47 4.92
N GLN A 86 6.84 -18.71 5.46
CA GLN A 86 7.03 -18.53 6.90
C GLN A 86 6.04 -17.52 7.51
N ASP A 87 5.84 -16.37 6.88
CA ASP A 87 5.07 -15.24 7.42
C ASP A 87 3.58 -15.37 7.08
N LEU A 88 3.26 -15.88 5.88
CA LEU A 88 1.89 -15.97 5.37
C LEU A 88 1.34 -17.40 5.37
N GLY A 89 2.19 -18.41 5.53
CA GLY A 89 1.78 -19.81 5.58
C GLY A 89 1.25 -20.34 4.25
N VAL A 90 1.65 -19.72 3.13
CA VAL A 90 1.22 -20.15 1.78
C VAL A 90 2.32 -20.95 1.11
N THR A 91 2.01 -22.13 0.59
CA THR A 91 2.96 -22.94 -0.17
C THR A 91 3.01 -22.47 -1.62
N VAL A 92 4.21 -22.12 -2.09
CA VAL A 92 4.49 -21.78 -3.49
C VAL A 92 5.09 -23.01 -4.17
N SER A 93 4.40 -23.56 -5.17
CA SER A 93 4.91 -24.67 -5.99
C SER A 93 5.89 -24.16 -7.04
N ASP A 94 6.73 -25.04 -7.60
CA ASP A 94 7.66 -24.70 -8.68
C ASP A 94 6.93 -24.15 -9.93
N GLU A 95 5.73 -24.67 -10.21
CA GLU A 95 4.86 -24.19 -11.30
C GLU A 95 4.34 -22.76 -11.06
N GLU A 96 4.24 -22.32 -9.81
CA GLU A 96 3.80 -20.97 -9.42
C GLU A 96 5.00 -20.03 -9.24
N MET A 97 6.21 -20.58 -9.16
CA MET A 97 7.49 -19.85 -9.09
C MET A 97 7.93 -19.35 -10.47
N VAL A 98 6.99 -18.77 -11.20
CA VAL A 98 7.20 -18.23 -12.54
C VAL A 98 7.46 -16.74 -12.53
N ALA A 99 8.08 -16.25 -13.59
CA ALA A 99 8.42 -14.83 -13.74
C ALA A 99 7.19 -13.89 -13.66
N ASP A 100 5.99 -14.38 -13.94
CA ASP A 100 4.73 -13.62 -13.87
C ASP A 100 4.30 -13.38 -12.40
N THR A 101 4.23 -14.44 -11.58
CA THR A 101 3.89 -14.32 -10.15
C THR A 101 4.91 -13.47 -9.38
N PHE A 102 6.19 -13.61 -9.72
CA PHE A 102 7.30 -12.87 -9.10
C PHE A 102 7.68 -11.61 -9.89
N GLU A 103 6.88 -11.22 -10.90
CA GLU A 103 7.17 -10.04 -11.70
C GLU A 103 7.16 -8.82 -10.79
N SER A 104 6.17 -8.71 -9.91
CA SER A 104 5.89 -7.51 -9.12
C SER A 104 5.39 -7.89 -7.73
N VAL A 105 5.63 -7.02 -6.75
CA VAL A 105 5.13 -7.21 -5.38
C VAL A 105 3.61 -7.38 -5.35
N HIS A 106 2.90 -6.66 -6.22
CA HIS A 106 1.45 -6.74 -6.36
C HIS A 106 0.96 -8.11 -6.87
N ALA A 107 1.67 -8.72 -7.81
CA ALA A 107 1.32 -10.05 -8.34
C ALA A 107 1.45 -11.12 -7.25
N ILE A 108 2.55 -11.08 -6.50
CA ILE A 108 2.78 -11.93 -5.33
C ILE A 108 1.64 -11.76 -4.31
N ALA A 109 1.30 -10.51 -3.98
CA ALA A 109 0.25 -10.25 -3.00
C ALA A 109 -1.12 -10.77 -3.46
N GLN A 110 -1.46 -10.60 -4.75
CA GLN A 110 -2.70 -11.16 -5.32
C GLN A 110 -2.73 -12.69 -5.23
N PHE A 111 -1.60 -13.33 -5.54
CA PHE A 111 -1.46 -14.77 -5.45
C PHE A 111 -1.69 -15.28 -4.02
N VAL A 112 -1.04 -14.66 -3.03
CA VAL A 112 -1.23 -15.02 -1.62
C VAL A 112 -2.69 -14.85 -1.18
N VAL A 113 -3.29 -13.69 -1.47
CA VAL A 113 -4.68 -13.42 -1.05
C VAL A 113 -5.63 -14.42 -1.68
N SER A 114 -5.42 -14.76 -2.96
CA SER A 114 -6.20 -15.79 -3.66
C SER A 114 -6.06 -17.16 -2.98
N LYS A 115 -4.84 -17.57 -2.61
CA LYS A 115 -4.59 -18.82 -1.87
C LYS A 115 -5.25 -18.81 -0.49
N ARG A 116 -5.13 -17.72 0.27
CA ARG A 116 -5.76 -17.56 1.59
C ARG A 116 -7.28 -17.60 1.49
N SER A 117 -7.86 -17.00 0.45
CA SER A 117 -9.31 -17.01 0.23
C SER A 117 -9.85 -18.38 -0.19
N GLN A 118 -9.04 -19.24 -0.83
CA GLN A 118 -9.45 -20.61 -1.19
C GLN A 118 -9.44 -21.55 0.02
N THR A 119 -8.48 -21.39 0.95
CA THR A 119 -8.42 -22.20 2.17
C THR A 119 -9.60 -21.94 3.13
N VAL A 120 -10.19 -20.74 3.12
CA VAL A 120 -11.27 -20.37 4.07
C VAL A 120 -12.69 -20.81 3.67
N ASN A 121 -12.86 -21.60 2.59
CA ASN A 121 -14.18 -22.08 2.15
C ASN A 121 -14.46 -23.57 2.40
N SER A 122 -13.59 -24.29 3.12
CA SER A 122 -13.79 -25.73 3.45
C SER A 122 -14.14 -25.98 4.93
N GLY A 123 -14.66 -24.96 5.62
CA GLY A 123 -15.22 -25.07 6.97
C GLY A 123 -16.72 -25.34 6.97
N ASP A 124 -17.16 -26.36 6.25
CA ASP A 124 -18.46 -27.02 6.40
C ASP A 124 -18.17 -28.49 6.71
N ASP A 125 -17.86 -28.79 7.97
CA ASP A 125 -18.18 -30.08 8.58
C ASP A 125 -18.05 -30.01 10.12
N ASN A 126 -19.17 -30.34 10.77
CA ASN A 126 -19.41 -30.64 12.19
C ASN A 126 -19.80 -29.52 13.17
#